data_AF-A0A094IS92-F1
#
_entry.id   AF-A0A094IS92-F1
#
_cell.length_a   1.000
_cell.length_b   1.000
_cell.length_c   1.000
_cell.angle_alpha   90.00
_cell.angle_beta   90.00
_cell.angle_gamma   90.00
#
_symmetry.space_group_name_H-M   'P 1'
#
loop_
_entity.id
_entity.type
_entity.pdbx_description
1 polymer ?
#
loop_
_entity_poly.entity_id
_entity_poly.type
_entity_poly.pdbx_seq_one_letter_code
_entity_poly.pdbx_strand_id
1 'polypeptide(L)'
;MGYKRATPKAYSEDDIQKAITSWKEKKFRSIRATATHFQVPFTTLRNRMAGRRPKAQAHEEAQLLSNAEEKTLVRWITRLTSTGFPATPALVIETAEEIRRGRVKLASIQNTNPTQMPPIGHEWLYRFLNRYPILKGTYSRQLESLRH
;
A
#
# COMPACT_ATOMS: atom_id res chain seq x y z
N MET A 1 32.09 -11.62 -11.79
CA MET A 1 31.86 -12.31 -10.49
C MET A 1 30.54 -11.83 -9.90
N GLY A 2 29.49 -12.63 -9.96
CA GLY A 2 28.19 -12.30 -9.36
C GLY A 2 28.08 -12.92 -7.97
N TYR A 3 28.07 -12.10 -6.92
CA TYR A 3 27.86 -12.59 -5.56
C TYR A 3 26.41 -13.09 -5.44
N LYS A 4 26.23 -14.41 -5.29
CA LYS A 4 24.95 -15.02 -4.91
C LYS A 4 24.60 -14.53 -3.51
N ARG A 5 23.67 -13.57 -3.41
CA ARG A 5 23.10 -13.17 -2.11
C ARG A 5 22.30 -14.36 -1.59
N ALA A 6 22.76 -15.00 -0.52
CA ALA A 6 21.93 -15.87 0.29
C ALA A 6 20.64 -15.09 0.60
N THR A 7 19.50 -15.59 0.15
CA THR A 7 18.19 -14.96 0.40
C THR A 7 17.95 -15.02 1.90
N PRO A 8 18.11 -13.91 2.65
CA PRO A 8 17.76 -13.92 4.06
C PRO A 8 16.25 -14.16 4.15
N LYS A 9 15.79 -14.64 5.30
CA LYS A 9 14.37 -14.65 5.66
C LYS A 9 13.70 -13.35 5.19
N ALA A 10 12.56 -13.44 4.52
CA ALA A 10 11.79 -12.27 4.12
C ALA A 10 11.44 -11.47 5.38
N TYR A 11 12.06 -10.31 5.57
CA TYR A 11 11.77 -9.42 6.68
C TYR A 11 10.56 -8.55 6.31
N SER A 12 9.65 -8.35 7.26
CA SER A 12 8.46 -7.52 7.08
C SER A 12 8.73 -6.07 7.52
N GLU A 13 7.87 -5.14 7.11
CA GLU A 13 7.95 -3.75 7.60
C GLU A 13 7.71 -3.69 9.12
N ASP A 14 6.94 -4.63 9.67
CA ASP A 14 6.70 -4.77 11.10
C ASP A 14 8.00 -5.12 11.87
N ASP A 15 8.83 -6.00 11.31
CA ASP A 15 10.14 -6.34 11.90
C ASP A 15 11.08 -5.13 11.93
N ILE A 16 11.05 -4.30 10.88
CA ILE A 16 11.83 -3.06 10.83
C ILE A 16 11.33 -2.09 11.89
N GLN A 17 10.02 -1.96 12.06
CA GLN A 17 9.44 -1.04 13.04
C GLN A 17 9.75 -1.50 14.48
N LYS A 18 9.66 -2.79 14.76
CA LYS A 18 10.07 -3.40 16.04
C LYS A 18 11.56 -3.21 16.34
N ALA A 19 12.41 -3.28 15.31
CA ALA A 19 13.83 -2.99 15.44
C ALA A 19 14.08 -1.51 15.81
N ILE A 20 13.34 -0.58 15.18
CA ILE A 20 13.45 0.85 15.48
C ILE A 20 12.99 1.16 16.91
N THR A 21 11.85 0.61 17.34
CA THR A 21 11.34 0.82 18.71
C THR A 21 12.32 0.27 19.74
N SER A 22 12.81 -0.95 19.55
CA SER A 22 13.76 -1.57 20.48
C SER A 22 15.11 -0.84 20.54
N TRP A 23 15.54 -0.24 19.43
CA TRP A 23 16.71 0.64 19.41
C TRP A 23 16.46 1.94 20.19
N LYS A 24 15.29 2.58 20.02
CA LYS A 24 14.90 3.78 20.78
C LYS A 24 14.80 3.50 22.28
N GLU A 25 14.32 2.31 22.65
CA GLU A 25 14.25 1.82 24.03
C GLU A 25 15.63 1.40 24.59
N LYS A 26 16.73 1.57 23.83
CA LYS A 26 18.10 1.23 24.21
C LYS A 26 18.30 -0.23 24.65
N LYS A 27 17.46 -1.15 24.17
CA LYS A 27 17.55 -2.60 24.48
C LYS A 27 18.79 -3.28 23.91
N PHE A 28 19.48 -2.64 22.97
CA PHE A 28 20.63 -3.20 22.27
C PHE A 28 21.81 -2.23 22.27
N ARG A 29 23.03 -2.80 22.31
CA ARG A 29 24.29 -2.05 22.36
C ARG A 29 24.65 -1.32 21.07
N SER A 30 24.13 -1.75 19.91
CA SER A 30 24.39 -1.11 18.62
C SER A 30 23.28 -1.38 17.62
N ILE A 31 23.16 -0.51 16.60
CA ILE A 31 22.22 -0.68 15.48
C ILE A 31 22.49 -1.99 14.72
N ARG A 32 23.76 -2.42 14.59
CA ARG A 32 24.12 -3.71 13.99
C ARG A 32 23.62 -4.90 14.82
N ALA A 33 23.72 -4.82 16.14
CA ALA A 33 23.21 -5.86 17.03
C ALA A 33 21.68 -5.95 16.92
N THR A 34 20.98 -4.82 16.91
CA THR A 34 19.53 -4.76 16.68
C THR A 34 19.16 -5.37 15.33
N ALA A 35 19.83 -4.95 14.24
CA ALA A 35 19.60 -5.46 12.90
C ALA A 35 19.77 -6.99 12.83
N THR A 36 20.82 -7.52 13.47
CA THR A 36 21.10 -8.96 13.52
C THR A 36 20.01 -9.71 14.32
N HIS A 37 19.60 -9.16 15.46
CA HIS A 37 18.57 -9.75 16.31
C HIS A 37 17.21 -9.86 15.59
N PHE A 38 16.79 -8.81 14.90
CA PHE A 38 15.54 -8.79 14.12
C PHE A 38 15.69 -9.38 12.70
N GLN A 39 16.88 -9.89 12.35
CA GLN A 39 17.18 -10.44 11.02
C GLN A 39 16.90 -9.45 9.86
N VAL A 40 16.99 -8.15 10.13
CA VAL A 40 16.83 -7.08 9.13
C VAL A 40 18.20 -6.64 8.64
N PRO A 41 18.42 -6.41 7.34
CA PRO A 41 19.68 -5.85 6.85
C PRO A 41 20.00 -4.50 7.51
N PHE A 42 21.24 -4.34 7.98
CA PHE A 42 21.70 -3.12 8.63
C PHE A 42 21.45 -1.85 7.80
N THR A 43 21.68 -1.93 6.49
CA THR A 43 21.46 -0.82 5.56
C THR A 43 19.99 -0.42 5.49
N THR A 44 19.07 -1.39 5.50
CA THR A 44 17.62 -1.15 5.54
C THR A 44 17.22 -0.46 6.84
N LEU A 45 17.68 -0.97 8.00
CA LEU A 45 17.36 -0.37 9.30
C LEU A 45 17.90 1.06 9.41
N ARG A 46 19.15 1.30 8.99
CA ARG A 46 19.76 2.64 8.96
C ARG A 46 18.99 3.59 8.06
N ASN A 47 18.64 3.16 6.85
CA ASN A 47 17.87 3.96 5.90
C ASN A 47 16.50 4.33 6.45
N ARG A 48 15.82 3.38 7.12
CA ARG A 48 14.51 3.64 7.72
C ARG A 48 14.61 4.63 8.88
N MET A 49 15.63 4.51 9.74
CA MET A 49 15.88 5.51 10.79
C MET A 49 16.23 6.89 10.25
N ALA A 50 16.87 6.97 9.08
CA ALA A 50 17.13 8.23 8.37
C ALA A 50 15.88 8.81 7.68
N GLY A 51 14.70 8.21 7.87
CA GLY A 51 13.43 8.73 7.34
C GLY A 51 13.09 8.28 5.92
N ARG A 52 13.85 7.36 5.30
CA ARG A 52 13.43 6.83 3.98
C ARG A 52 12.10 6.11 4.12
N ARG A 53 11.13 6.42 3.26
CA ARG A 53 9.84 5.75 3.19
C ARG A 53 9.97 4.31 2.66
N PRO A 54 9.11 3.36 3.07
CA PRO A 54 9.04 2.04 2.46
C PRO A 54 8.70 2.15 0.98
N LYS A 55 9.16 1.20 0.17
CA LYS A 55 8.96 1.22 -1.29
C LYS A 55 7.47 1.35 -1.66
N ALA A 56 6.59 0.73 -0.88
CA ALA A 56 5.14 0.84 -1.05
C ALA A 56 4.59 2.25 -0.81
N GLN A 57 5.19 3.02 0.10
CA GLN A 57 4.82 4.43 0.35
C GLN A 57 5.56 5.40 -0.57
N ALA A 58 6.75 5.03 -1.06
CA ALA A 58 7.55 5.86 -1.96
C ALA A 58 6.88 6.13 -3.31
N HIS A 59 5.80 5.42 -3.65
CA HIS A 59 5.01 5.66 -4.87
C HIS A 59 3.63 6.27 -4.57
N GLU A 60 3.31 6.60 -3.31
CA GLU A 60 2.02 7.20 -2.94
C GLU A 60 1.73 8.49 -3.72
N GLU A 61 2.73 9.34 -3.92
CA GLU A 61 2.59 10.63 -4.62
C GLU A 61 2.24 10.46 -6.11
N ALA A 62 2.57 9.31 -6.70
CA ALA A 62 2.25 8.99 -8.09
C ALA A 62 0.99 8.11 -8.24
N GLN A 63 0.38 7.68 -7.13
CA GLN A 63 -0.83 6.86 -7.17
C GLN A 63 -2.09 7.71 -7.37
N LEU A 64 -3.05 7.18 -8.13
CA LEU A 64 -4.36 7.81 -8.35
C LEU A 64 -5.12 8.04 -7.03
N LEU A 65 -5.08 7.03 -6.15
CA LEU A 65 -5.56 7.08 -4.77
C LEU A 65 -4.36 6.90 -3.83
N SER A 66 -4.31 7.65 -2.74
CA SER A 66 -3.32 7.44 -1.69
C SER A 66 -3.53 6.09 -0.99
N ASN A 67 -2.49 5.54 -0.36
CA ASN A 67 -2.62 4.29 0.40
C ASN A 67 -3.70 4.38 1.52
N ALA A 68 -3.94 5.57 2.08
CA ALA A 68 -4.99 5.78 3.08
C ALA A 68 -6.39 5.65 2.45
N GLU A 69 -6.59 6.24 1.28
CA GLU A 69 -7.84 6.14 0.51
C GLU A 69 -8.08 4.70 0.04
N GLU A 70 -7.04 4.02 -0.48
CA GLU A 70 -7.14 2.61 -0.86
C GLU A 70 -7.55 1.73 0.33
N LYS A 71 -6.97 1.95 1.51
CA LYS A 71 -7.37 1.23 2.74
C LYS A 71 -8.82 1.49 3.14
N THR A 72 -9.34 2.69 2.90
CA THR A 72 -10.77 2.99 3.14
C THR A 72 -11.65 2.23 2.16
N LEU A 73 -11.26 2.21 0.88
CA LEU A 73 -11.95 1.45 -0.15
C LEU A 73 -11.95 -0.06 0.15
N VAL A 74 -10.81 -0.63 0.55
CA VAL A 74 -10.70 -2.05 0.95
C VAL A 74 -11.63 -2.37 2.12
N ARG A 75 -11.67 -1.50 3.14
CA ARG A 75 -12.58 -1.67 4.29
C ARG A 75 -14.04 -1.64 3.87
N TRP A 76 -14.40 -0.72 2.98
CA TRP A 76 -15.74 -0.63 2.42
C TRP A 76 -16.12 -1.88 1.61
N ILE A 77 -15.25 -2.36 0.71
CA ILE A 77 -15.45 -3.60 -0.06
C ILE A 77 -15.62 -4.81 0.87
N THR A 78 -14.77 -4.91 1.89
CA THR A 78 -14.83 -6.03 2.86
C THR A 78 -16.16 -6.03 3.61
N ARG A 79 -16.64 -4.85 4.01
CA ARG A 79 -17.94 -4.72 4.67
C ARG A 79 -19.08 -5.08 3.71
N LEU A 80 -19.05 -4.58 2.47
CA LEU A 80 -20.07 -4.83 1.47
C LEU A 80 -20.21 -6.33 1.13
N THR A 81 -19.07 -6.99 0.96
CA THR A 81 -19.02 -8.44 0.70
C THR A 81 -19.46 -9.27 1.92
N SER A 82 -19.14 -8.82 3.14
CA SER A 82 -19.61 -9.49 4.37
C SER A 82 -21.14 -9.45 4.54
N THR A 83 -21.79 -8.43 3.99
CA THR A 83 -23.26 -8.30 4.00
C THR A 83 -23.96 -9.08 2.88
N GLY A 84 -23.23 -9.87 2.10
CA GLY A 84 -23.77 -10.70 1.02
C GLY A 84 -23.93 -9.98 -0.32
N PHE A 85 -23.51 -8.71 -0.43
CA PHE A 85 -23.56 -7.96 -1.69
C PHE A 85 -22.23 -8.10 -2.45
N PRO A 86 -22.23 -8.60 -3.69
CA PRO A 86 -21.02 -8.68 -4.48
C PRO A 86 -20.61 -7.26 -4.88
N ALA A 87 -19.43 -6.84 -4.43
CA ALA A 87 -18.85 -5.59 -4.86
C ALA A 87 -18.42 -5.76 -6.33
N THR A 88 -19.13 -5.15 -7.29
CA THR A 88 -18.79 -5.30 -8.72
C THR A 88 -17.60 -4.43 -9.11
N PRO A 89 -16.80 -4.81 -10.12
CA PRO A 89 -15.68 -4.01 -10.62
C PRO A 89 -16.04 -2.56 -10.94
N ALA A 90 -17.17 -2.33 -11.61
CA ALA A 90 -17.67 -1.00 -11.96
C ALA A 90 -17.94 -0.16 -10.71
N LEU A 91 -18.58 -0.74 -9.70
CA LEU A 91 -18.88 -0.07 -8.44
C LEU A 91 -17.59 0.29 -7.66
N VAL A 92 -16.56 -0.56 -7.71
CA VAL A 92 -15.26 -0.25 -7.11
C VAL A 92 -14.58 0.93 -7.79
N ILE A 93 -14.65 1.00 -9.12
CA ILE A 93 -14.10 2.13 -9.88
C ILE A 93 -14.88 3.41 -9.56
N GLU A 94 -16.21 3.35 -9.54
CA GLU A 94 -17.08 4.48 -9.22
C GLU A 94 -16.80 5.04 -7.82
N THR A 95 -16.75 4.18 -6.81
CA THR A 95 -16.45 4.58 -5.43
C THR A 95 -15.01 5.10 -5.27
N ALA A 96 -14.04 4.54 -6.00
CA ALA A 96 -12.68 5.07 -6.04
C ALA A 96 -12.65 6.48 -6.67
N GLU A 97 -13.44 6.72 -7.71
CA GLU A 97 -13.59 8.04 -8.30
C GLU A 97 -14.28 9.02 -7.36
N GLU A 98 -15.29 8.59 -6.59
CA GLU A 98 -15.93 9.43 -5.58
C GLU A 98 -14.95 9.88 -4.49
N ILE A 99 -14.13 8.97 -3.97
CA ILE A 99 -13.07 9.31 -3.01
C ILE A 99 -12.11 10.33 -3.62
N ARG A 100 -11.68 10.12 -4.87
CA ARG A 100 -10.78 11.03 -5.59
C ARG A 100 -11.43 12.41 -5.82
N ARG A 101 -12.71 12.46 -6.20
CA ARG A 101 -13.49 13.71 -6.35
C ARG A 101 -13.63 14.44 -5.02
N GLY A 102 -13.85 13.71 -3.92
CA GLY A 102 -13.89 14.26 -2.57
C GLY A 102 -12.59 14.97 -2.19
N ARG A 103 -11.43 14.36 -2.48
CA ARG A 103 -10.12 14.98 -2.27
C ARG A 103 -9.95 16.27 -3.09
N VAL A 104 -10.29 16.24 -4.38
CA VAL A 104 -10.18 17.43 -5.25
C VAL A 104 -11.05 18.57 -4.73
N LYS A 105 -12.28 18.30 -4.27
CA LYS A 105 -13.15 19.33 -3.66
C LYS A 105 -12.51 19.94 -2.41
N LEU A 106 -11.93 19.13 -1.53
CA LEU A 106 -11.22 19.61 -0.33
C LEU A 106 -9.98 20.44 -0.69
N ALA A 107 -9.23 20.06 -1.72
CA ALA A 107 -8.07 20.81 -2.21
C ALA A 107 -8.47 22.14 -2.90
N SER A 108 -9.56 22.16 -3.66
CA SER A 108 -10.08 23.39 -4.25
C SER A 108 -10.56 24.41 -3.21
N ILE A 109 -11.06 23.96 -2.05
CA ILE A 109 -11.34 24.84 -0.90
C ILE A 109 -10.03 25.46 -0.35
N GLN A 110 -8.90 24.79 -0.53
CA GLN A 110 -7.56 25.24 -0.11
C GLN A 110 -6.79 25.98 -1.22
N ASN A 111 -7.48 26.56 -2.22
CA ASN A 111 -6.87 27.30 -3.35
C ASN A 111 -5.85 26.49 -4.17
N THR A 112 -6.01 25.16 -4.23
CA THR A 112 -5.23 24.33 -5.17
C THR A 112 -6.04 24.10 -6.44
N ASN A 113 -5.45 24.45 -7.60
CA ASN A 113 -6.09 24.31 -8.91
C ASN A 113 -6.59 22.87 -9.12
N PRO A 114 -7.87 22.64 -9.47
CA PRO A 114 -8.37 21.30 -9.73
C PRO A 114 -7.69 20.77 -11.00
N THR A 115 -6.71 19.89 -10.83
CA THR A 115 -6.07 19.20 -11.95
C THR A 115 -7.14 18.32 -12.61
N GLN A 116 -7.47 18.59 -13.88
CA GLN A 116 -8.31 17.69 -14.67
C GLN A 116 -7.59 16.33 -14.76
N MET A 117 -8.07 15.34 -14.01
CA MET A 117 -7.48 14.01 -13.99
C MET A 117 -8.30 13.07 -14.87
N PRO A 118 -7.66 12.22 -15.70
CA PRO A 118 -8.37 11.22 -16.49
C PRO A 118 -9.18 10.27 -15.61
N PRO A 119 -10.28 9.68 -16.12
CA PRO A 119 -11.08 8.71 -15.37
C PRO A 119 -10.25 7.49 -14.96
N ILE A 120 -10.67 6.83 -13.87
CA ILE A 120 -9.95 5.66 -13.37
C ILE A 120 -10.24 4.48 -14.30
N GLY A 121 -9.22 4.03 -15.04
CA GLY A 121 -9.35 2.90 -15.96
C GLY A 121 -9.36 1.54 -15.27
N HIS A 122 -9.84 0.52 -15.99
CA HIS A 122 -9.87 -0.88 -15.53
C HIS A 122 -8.49 -1.43 -15.15
N GLU A 123 -7.40 -0.96 -15.77
CA GLU A 123 -6.03 -1.34 -15.40
C GLU A 123 -5.69 -0.99 -13.95
N TRP A 124 -6.22 0.12 -13.44
CA TRP A 124 -6.01 0.50 -12.04
C TRP A 124 -6.63 -0.55 -11.11
N LEU A 125 -7.82 -1.07 -11.43
CA LEU A 125 -8.49 -2.10 -10.64
C LEU A 125 -7.64 -3.37 -10.55
N TYR A 126 -7.04 -3.81 -11.65
CA TYR A 126 -6.12 -4.97 -11.64
C TYR A 126 -4.90 -4.73 -10.74
N ARG A 127 -4.29 -3.54 -10.82
CA ARG A 127 -3.15 -3.19 -9.96
C ARG A 127 -3.56 -3.08 -8.49
N PHE A 128 -4.74 -2.53 -8.21
CA PHE A 128 -5.33 -2.44 -6.87
C PHE A 128 -5.56 -3.83 -6.26
N LEU A 129 -6.18 -4.76 -7.01
CA LEU A 129 -6.41 -6.12 -6.54
C LEU A 129 -5.11 -6.92 -6.35
N ASN A 130 -4.07 -6.64 -7.14
CA ASN A 130 -2.74 -7.21 -6.91
C ASN A 130 -2.07 -6.67 -5.63
N ARG A 131 -2.37 -5.42 -5.21
CA ARG A 131 -1.91 -4.88 -3.93
C ARG A 131 -2.64 -5.50 -2.73
N TYR A 132 -3.91 -5.88 -2.91
CA TYR A 132 -4.76 -6.43 -1.85
C TYR A 132 -5.23 -7.86 -2.17
N PRO A 133 -4.37 -8.88 -1.98
CA PRO A 133 -4.70 -10.27 -2.30
C PRO A 133 -5.91 -10.81 -1.53
N ILE A 134 -6.24 -10.23 -0.37
CA ILE A 134 -7.45 -10.54 0.42
C ILE A 134 -8.71 -10.39 -0.43
N LEU A 135 -8.74 -9.41 -1.33
CA LEU A 135 -9.88 -9.16 -2.22
C LEU A 135 -9.82 -10.05 -3.47
N LYS A 136 -8.66 -10.58 -3.85
CA LYS A 136 -8.53 -11.36 -5.09
C LYS A 136 -9.44 -12.59 -5.13
N GLY A 137 -9.72 -13.19 -3.97
CA GLY A 137 -10.64 -14.32 -3.84
C GLY A 137 -12.10 -13.96 -4.18
N THR A 138 -12.54 -12.73 -3.90
CA THR A 138 -13.93 -12.30 -4.15
C THR A 138 -14.18 -11.90 -5.60
N TYR A 139 -13.13 -11.52 -6.34
CA TYR A 139 -13.25 -10.96 -7.70
C TYR A 139 -12.77 -11.89 -8.82
N SER A 140 -12.27 -13.09 -8.53
CA SER A 140 -11.62 -13.98 -9.52
C SER A 140 -12.45 -14.18 -10.81
N ARG A 141 -13.73 -14.53 -10.68
CA ARG A 141 -14.64 -14.72 -11.84
C ARG A 141 -14.99 -13.42 -12.58
N GLN A 142 -15.14 -12.31 -11.86
CA GLN A 142 -15.53 -11.02 -12.44
C GLN A 142 -14.39 -10.34 -13.19
N LEU A 143 -13.14 -10.66 -12.84
CA LEU A 143 -11.96 -10.16 -13.54
C LEU A 143 -11.70 -10.91 -14.85
N GLU A 144 -12.02 -12.20 -14.93
CA GLU A 144 -11.89 -12.96 -16.18
C GLU A 144 -12.82 -12.41 -17.28
N SER A 145 -14.02 -11.96 -16.94
CA SER A 145 -14.95 -11.37 -17.90
C SER A 145 -14.56 -9.96 -18.39
N LEU A 146 -13.66 -9.26 -17.67
CA LEU A 146 -13.16 -7.93 -18.03
C LEU A 146 -11.81 -7.96 -18.76
N ARG A 147 -11.32 -9.16 -19.10
CA ARG A 147 -10.09 -9.36 -19.89
C ARG A 147 -10.35 -9.52 -21.39
N HIS A 148 -11.62 -9.70 -21.79
CA HIS A 148 -12.08 -9.83 -23.18
C HIS A 148 -12.78 -8.55 -23.62
#